data_AF-A0A9P3KPH2-F1
#
_entry.id   AF-A0A9P3KPH2-F1
#
_cell.length_a   1.000
_cell.length_b   1.000
_cell.length_c   1.000
_cell.angle_alpha   90.00
_cell.angle_beta   90.00
_cell.angle_gamma   90.00
#
_symmetry.space_group_name_H-M   'P 1'
#
loop_
_entity.id
_entity.type
_entity.pdbx_description
1 polymer ?
#
loop_
_entity_poly.entity_id
_entity_poly.type
_entity_poly.pdbx_seq_one_letter_code
_entity_poly.pdbx_strand_id
1 'polypeptide(L)'
;MEQQQPPQCALEAALKRSDAVDESTPLVRGYTFDGASALLACESSSRRDPPREGSAANEAPSKADGDIRESDGAATATAGATERGEAGTATAVGDGADSMREVGETGSLTGVGGAASVAVDYQQLMSRMLTTGFQATCLGQAINEVNRMLAWRLSHDPPKADDTEEERDPAFRSSVRCKIFLGFTSNLMSSGLRETFCFLAKHRLVDVIVTTAGGIEEDVIKCLAPTLLGDFALPGKELRAKGLNRIGNLLVPNNNYCKFEDWVLPLLDRCLEEQKTQGVLWTPSKLIDRLGESINHEESVLYWAHKNCIPVFCPAITDGSLGDMLYFHSFRSPGLVIDLVEDIRRMNSEAVHATPRRTGVIILGGGLPKHHICNANMMRNGADYAVYINTANEFDGSDSGARPDEAVSWGKIRGDATAVKVHCDATIAFPLLVAETFARHWQQEPVKQQEPGKQTEQKN
;
A
#
# COMPACT_ATOMS: atom_id res chain seq x y z
N MET A 1 46.19 -13.92 -8.76
CA MET A 1 44.77 -14.03 -9.10
C MET A 1 44.37 -12.70 -9.70
N GLU A 2 44.13 -12.67 -11.00
CA GLU A 2 43.63 -11.51 -11.73
C GLU A 2 42.32 -11.05 -11.09
N GLN A 3 42.29 -9.81 -10.60
CA GLN A 3 41.05 -9.15 -10.23
C GLN A 3 40.26 -8.93 -11.52
N GLN A 4 39.27 -9.78 -11.78
CA GLN A 4 38.31 -9.54 -12.86
C GLN A 4 37.64 -8.20 -12.59
N GLN A 5 37.95 -7.18 -13.40
CA GLN A 5 37.14 -5.98 -13.49
C GLN A 5 35.70 -6.41 -13.85
N PRO A 6 34.67 -5.91 -13.16
CA PRO A 6 33.29 -6.16 -13.57
C PRO A 6 33.08 -5.58 -14.97
N PRO A 7 32.13 -6.10 -15.76
CA PRO A 7 31.87 -5.59 -17.11
C PRO A 7 31.28 -4.18 -17.03
N GLN A 8 32.15 -3.15 -16.96
CA GLN A 8 31.79 -1.72 -17.08
C GLN A 8 30.94 -1.43 -18.33
N CYS A 9 31.02 -2.27 -19.36
CA CYS A 9 30.46 -2.01 -20.67
C CYS A 9 28.96 -2.30 -20.83
N ALA A 10 28.33 -3.14 -19.98
CA ALA A 10 26.95 -3.59 -20.24
C ALA A 10 25.87 -2.64 -19.68
N LEU A 11 26.12 -2.03 -18.51
CA LEU A 11 25.19 -1.08 -17.89
C LEU A 11 25.34 0.32 -18.50
N GLU A 12 26.57 0.83 -18.64
CA GLU A 12 26.82 2.15 -19.26
C GLU A 12 26.26 2.26 -20.69
N ALA A 13 26.31 1.18 -21.47
CA ALA A 13 25.75 1.14 -22.82
C ALA A 13 24.21 1.10 -22.86
N ALA A 14 23.57 0.60 -21.80
CA ALA A 14 22.11 0.57 -21.63
C ALA A 14 21.55 1.86 -21.00
N LEU A 15 22.38 2.60 -20.28
CA LEU A 15 22.01 3.81 -19.52
C LEU A 15 22.04 5.08 -20.38
N LYS A 16 22.93 5.18 -21.40
CA LYS A 16 23.07 6.38 -22.26
C LYS A 16 22.01 6.55 -23.37
N ARG A 17 20.91 5.80 -23.33
CA ARG A 17 19.83 5.87 -24.35
C ARG A 17 18.51 6.22 -23.68
N SER A 18 18.33 7.47 -23.29
CA SER A 18 17.12 7.91 -22.57
C SER A 18 16.65 9.30 -22.99
N ASP A 19 16.59 9.58 -24.29
CA ASP A 19 16.03 10.85 -24.80
C ASP A 19 14.67 10.65 -25.51
N ALA A 20 14.02 9.51 -25.31
CA ALA A 20 12.75 9.17 -25.95
C ALA A 20 11.62 9.01 -24.94
N VAL A 21 11.38 10.04 -24.13
CA VAL A 21 10.12 10.18 -23.39
C VAL A 21 9.31 11.27 -24.08
N ASP A 22 8.11 10.93 -24.52
CA ASP A 22 7.14 11.91 -25.01
C ASP A 22 6.73 12.80 -23.82
N GLU A 23 7.04 14.11 -23.90
CA GLU A 23 6.71 15.09 -22.86
C GLU A 23 5.20 15.14 -22.54
N SER A 24 4.33 14.61 -23.41
CA SER A 24 2.90 14.50 -23.17
C SER A 24 2.48 13.29 -22.32
N THR A 25 3.41 12.38 -21.99
CA THR A 25 3.10 11.18 -21.20
C THR A 25 2.68 11.57 -19.78
N PRO A 26 1.48 11.20 -19.32
CA PRO A 26 1.01 11.55 -17.98
C PRO A 26 1.91 10.99 -16.88
N LEU A 27 2.18 11.80 -15.85
CA LEU A 27 2.93 11.37 -14.67
C LEU A 27 2.04 10.55 -13.73
N VAL A 28 2.66 9.60 -13.03
CA VAL A 28 2.00 8.93 -11.90
C VAL A 28 1.84 9.94 -10.77
N ARG A 29 0.60 10.13 -10.30
CA ARG A 29 0.27 10.99 -9.14
C ARG A 29 -0.64 10.25 -8.18
N GLY A 30 -0.47 10.54 -6.90
CA GLY A 30 -1.24 9.95 -5.82
C GLY A 30 -2.36 10.80 -5.25
N TYR A 31 -3.03 10.23 -4.25
CA TYR A 31 -4.03 10.91 -3.45
C TYR A 31 -3.34 11.69 -2.32
N THR A 32 -3.74 12.95 -2.14
CA THR A 32 -3.27 13.81 -1.04
C THR A 32 -4.43 14.11 -0.11
N PHE A 33 -4.19 13.97 1.19
CA PHE A 33 -5.21 14.15 2.24
C PHE A 33 -4.99 15.43 3.07
N ASP A 34 -3.89 16.15 2.81
CA ASP A 34 -3.66 17.50 3.31
C ASP A 34 -4.59 18.45 2.55
N GLY A 35 -5.55 19.08 3.25
CA GLY A 35 -6.72 19.79 2.71
C GLY A 35 -6.50 20.96 1.74
N ALA A 36 -5.30 21.16 1.20
CA ALA A 36 -5.01 22.15 0.16
C ALA A 36 -5.12 21.61 -1.28
N SER A 37 -4.98 20.29 -1.50
CA SER A 37 -4.97 19.70 -2.86
C SER A 37 -6.22 18.89 -3.23
N ALA A 38 -7.11 18.59 -2.28
CA ALA A 38 -8.32 17.82 -2.55
C ALA A 38 -9.34 18.55 -3.45
N LEU A 39 -9.20 19.87 -3.65
CA LEU A 39 -10.11 20.71 -4.45
C LEU A 39 -9.61 21.07 -5.86
N LEU A 40 -8.34 20.80 -6.21
CA LEU A 40 -7.75 21.30 -7.46
C LEU A 40 -7.84 20.34 -8.66
N ALA A 41 -8.40 19.14 -8.49
CA ALA A 41 -8.52 18.16 -9.59
C ALA A 41 -9.79 18.35 -10.45
N CYS A 42 -10.69 19.28 -10.12
CA CYS A 42 -11.98 19.42 -10.80
C CYS A 42 -12.10 20.60 -11.78
N GLU A 43 -11.12 21.51 -11.87
CA GLU A 43 -11.28 22.76 -12.66
C GLU A 43 -10.47 22.86 -13.98
N SER A 44 -9.65 21.87 -14.36
CA SER A 44 -8.77 22.02 -15.54
C SER A 44 -9.19 21.25 -16.81
N SER A 45 -10.48 21.03 -17.06
CA SER A 45 -10.94 20.38 -18.32
C SER A 45 -12.20 20.98 -18.96
N SER A 46 -12.48 22.27 -18.74
CA SER A 46 -13.56 22.99 -19.45
C SER A 46 -13.06 24.16 -20.31
N ARG A 47 -12.11 23.91 -21.20
CA ARG A 47 -11.96 24.74 -22.41
C ARG A 47 -12.50 23.95 -23.59
N ARG A 48 -13.78 24.21 -23.93
CA ARG A 48 -14.38 23.76 -25.18
C ARG A 48 -13.84 24.64 -26.29
N ASP A 49 -13.07 24.06 -27.21
CA ASP A 49 -12.81 24.71 -28.50
C ASP A 49 -14.11 24.72 -29.34
N PRO A 50 -14.40 25.81 -30.07
CA PRO A 50 -15.57 25.87 -30.94
C PRO A 50 -15.33 25.05 -32.22
N PRO A 51 -16.38 24.47 -32.82
CA PRO A 51 -16.24 23.64 -34.01
C PRO A 51 -15.91 24.50 -35.24
N ARG A 52 -14.91 24.06 -36.02
CA ARG A 52 -14.62 24.61 -37.35
C ARG A 52 -15.61 24.05 -38.38
N GLU A 53 -16.26 24.94 -39.10
CA GLU A 53 -17.09 24.63 -40.27
C GLU A 53 -16.24 24.22 -41.48
N GLY A 54 -16.76 23.24 -42.23
CA GLY A 54 -16.80 23.24 -43.69
C GLY A 54 -15.59 22.71 -44.48
N SER A 55 -15.74 21.52 -45.07
CA SER A 55 -15.83 21.41 -46.54
C SER A 55 -16.29 20.01 -46.94
N ALA A 56 -17.44 19.95 -47.62
CA ALA A 56 -17.91 18.79 -48.36
C ALA A 56 -17.18 18.67 -49.71
N ALA A 57 -16.97 17.45 -50.21
CA ALA A 57 -17.46 17.01 -51.54
C ALA A 57 -16.88 15.64 -51.99
N ASN A 58 -17.77 14.91 -52.67
CA ASN A 58 -17.61 13.81 -53.65
C ASN A 58 -17.39 12.38 -53.11
N GLU A 59 -18.41 11.49 -53.15
CA GLU A 59 -18.93 10.73 -54.33
C GLU A 59 -17.94 9.62 -54.78
N ALA A 60 -18.27 8.34 -55.00
CA ALA A 60 -19.47 7.51 -54.94
C ALA A 60 -19.01 6.00 -55.01
N PRO A 61 -19.83 4.96 -55.32
CA PRO A 61 -19.85 3.71 -54.55
C PRO A 61 -19.44 2.44 -55.32
N SER A 62 -19.29 1.29 -54.63
CA SER A 62 -19.46 -0.02 -55.27
C SER A 62 -19.99 -1.10 -54.31
N LYS A 63 -21.01 -1.81 -54.82
CA LYS A 63 -21.80 -2.89 -54.24
C LYS A 63 -21.12 -4.27 -54.30
N ALA A 64 -21.81 -5.24 -53.68
CA ALA A 64 -21.99 -6.67 -54.04
C ALA A 64 -21.07 -7.64 -53.30
N ASP A 65 -21.63 -8.46 -52.39
CA ASP A 65 -22.14 -9.85 -52.59
C ASP A 65 -21.06 -10.81 -52.03
N GLY A 66 -21.29 -11.95 -51.39
CA GLY A 66 -22.44 -12.79 -51.08
C GLY A 66 -21.88 -14.11 -50.52
N ASP A 67 -22.71 -14.84 -49.76
CA ASP A 67 -22.70 -16.28 -49.48
C ASP A 67 -21.53 -17.04 -48.80
N ILE A 68 -21.85 -17.55 -47.61
CA ILE A 68 -21.96 -18.98 -47.20
C ILE A 68 -20.87 -19.95 -47.71
N ARG A 69 -20.20 -20.62 -46.74
CA ARG A 69 -20.06 -22.10 -46.71
C ARG A 69 -19.55 -22.64 -45.37
N GLU A 70 -20.20 -23.73 -44.96
CA GLU A 70 -19.96 -24.63 -43.84
C GLU A 70 -18.61 -25.37 -43.93
N SER A 71 -18.10 -25.83 -42.78
CA SER A 71 -17.61 -27.21 -42.65
C SER A 71 -17.42 -27.61 -41.18
N ASP A 72 -18.26 -28.56 -40.76
CA ASP A 72 -18.08 -29.72 -39.87
C ASP A 72 -16.87 -29.84 -38.92
N GLY A 73 -17.18 -30.36 -37.72
CA GLY A 73 -16.22 -30.96 -36.80
C GLY A 73 -16.86 -31.47 -35.51
N ALA A 74 -17.58 -32.58 -35.58
CA ALA A 74 -18.16 -33.30 -34.43
C ALA A 74 -17.12 -34.17 -33.69
N ALA A 75 -17.22 -34.26 -32.35
CA ALA A 75 -16.86 -35.45 -31.58
C ALA A 75 -17.47 -35.44 -30.16
N THR A 76 -18.55 -36.19 -30.05
CA THR A 76 -19.14 -36.95 -28.93
C THR A 76 -18.37 -37.14 -27.61
N ALA A 77 -19.09 -37.05 -26.49
CA ALA A 77 -18.90 -37.90 -25.32
C ALA A 77 -20.28 -38.29 -24.71
N THR A 78 -20.49 -39.60 -24.59
CA THR A 78 -21.67 -40.28 -24.03
C THR A 78 -21.34 -40.94 -22.69
N ALA A 79 -22.20 -40.76 -21.68
CA ALA A 79 -22.57 -41.70 -20.61
C ALA A 79 -23.63 -40.96 -19.76
N GLY A 80 -24.81 -41.47 -19.42
CA GLY A 80 -25.26 -42.84 -19.18
C GLY A 80 -25.84 -42.90 -17.76
N ALA A 81 -27.13 -42.58 -17.61
CA ALA A 81 -27.93 -42.78 -16.39
C ALA A 81 -28.12 -44.28 -16.11
N THR A 82 -28.38 -44.77 -14.89
CA THR A 82 -29.72 -44.77 -14.26
C THR A 82 -29.74 -45.42 -12.87
N GLU A 83 -30.70 -44.94 -12.03
CA GLU A 83 -31.60 -45.67 -11.09
C GLU A 83 -31.03 -46.39 -9.84
N ARG A 84 -31.67 -46.51 -8.65
CA ARG A 84 -33.00 -46.26 -7.99
C ARG A 84 -32.70 -46.33 -6.45
N GLY A 85 -33.50 -45.93 -5.45
CA GLY A 85 -34.91 -45.56 -5.34
C GLY A 85 -35.31 -45.34 -3.85
N GLU A 86 -36.45 -44.65 -3.67
CA GLU A 86 -37.48 -44.76 -2.60
C GLU A 86 -37.16 -44.39 -1.13
N ALA A 87 -38.09 -43.94 -0.27
CA ALA A 87 -39.39 -43.23 -0.33
C ALA A 87 -39.87 -43.04 1.13
N GLY A 88 -40.68 -42.01 1.40
CA GLY A 88 -41.56 -41.88 2.59
C GLY A 88 -41.03 -40.91 3.66
N THR A 89 -41.82 -40.05 4.31
CA THR A 89 -43.27 -39.78 4.31
C THR A 89 -43.46 -38.43 5.02
N ALA A 90 -44.47 -37.67 4.58
CA ALA A 90 -44.88 -36.39 5.17
C ALA A 90 -45.69 -36.58 6.45
N THR A 91 -45.52 -35.65 7.40
CA THR A 91 -46.53 -35.24 8.38
C THR A 91 -46.37 -33.74 8.64
N ALA A 92 -47.47 -33.00 8.45
CA ALA A 92 -47.61 -31.57 8.72
C ALA A 92 -48.65 -31.39 9.83
N VAL A 93 -48.38 -30.52 10.81
CA VAL A 93 -49.35 -29.67 11.58
C VAL A 93 -48.50 -28.55 12.23
N GLY A 94 -48.68 -27.26 11.86
CA GLY A 94 -49.37 -26.20 12.63
C GLY A 94 -48.46 -25.59 13.71
N ASP A 95 -48.32 -24.30 13.99
CA ASP A 95 -48.99 -23.04 13.69
C ASP A 95 -47.96 -21.92 14.01
N GLY A 96 -48.07 -20.75 13.40
CA GLY A 96 -47.25 -19.60 13.80
C GLY A 96 -47.11 -18.48 12.77
N ALA A 97 -48.21 -18.13 12.09
CA ALA A 97 -48.29 -16.89 11.32
C ALA A 97 -48.80 -15.78 12.25
N ASP A 98 -47.92 -14.92 12.77
CA ASP A 98 -48.25 -13.51 13.03
C ASP A 98 -47.00 -12.69 13.38
N SER A 99 -46.67 -11.70 12.53
CA SER A 99 -45.89 -10.46 12.79
C SER A 99 -45.18 -9.94 11.54
N MET A 100 -45.92 -9.67 10.47
CA MET A 100 -45.57 -8.59 9.55
C MET A 100 -46.70 -7.57 9.58
N ARG A 101 -46.51 -6.50 10.37
CA ARG A 101 -47.39 -5.33 10.34
C ARG A 101 -46.71 -4.18 9.58
N GLU A 102 -47.39 -3.82 8.50
CA GLU A 102 -47.62 -2.47 7.96
C GLU A 102 -46.41 -1.59 7.63
N VAL A 103 -46.05 -1.64 6.34
CA VAL A 103 -45.42 -0.52 5.64
C VAL A 103 -46.47 0.56 5.45
N GLY A 104 -46.35 1.66 6.18
CA GLY A 104 -47.18 2.85 6.01
C GLY A 104 -46.81 3.59 4.73
N GLU A 105 -47.67 3.49 3.71
CA GLU A 105 -47.73 4.44 2.61
C GLU A 105 -48.30 5.78 3.12
N THR A 106 -47.46 6.79 3.30
CA THR A 106 -47.87 8.20 3.14
C THR A 106 -46.67 9.05 2.78
N GLY A 107 -46.56 9.38 1.48
CA GLY A 107 -45.54 10.27 0.95
C GLY A 107 -46.02 10.84 -0.39
N SER A 108 -46.91 11.83 -0.30
CA SER A 108 -47.47 12.61 -1.40
C SER A 108 -46.43 13.02 -2.44
N LEU A 109 -46.59 12.54 -3.68
CA LEU A 109 -45.93 13.06 -4.86
C LEU A 109 -46.53 14.42 -5.24
N THR A 110 -45.91 15.51 -4.79
CA THR A 110 -46.10 16.84 -5.39
C THR A 110 -45.11 17.04 -6.53
N GLY A 111 -45.64 17.47 -7.68
CA GLY A 111 -44.95 17.46 -8.96
C GLY A 111 -43.90 18.55 -9.21
N VAL A 112 -43.07 18.23 -10.21
CA VAL A 112 -42.37 19.05 -11.22
C VAL A 112 -41.93 20.47 -10.80
N GLY A 113 -40.61 20.62 -10.58
CA GLY A 113 -39.94 21.91 -10.54
C GLY A 113 -38.45 21.78 -10.18
N GLY A 114 -37.59 21.69 -11.21
CA GLY A 114 -36.13 21.75 -11.07
C GLY A 114 -35.46 20.39 -10.97
N ALA A 115 -34.61 20.05 -11.94
CA ALA A 115 -33.62 18.99 -11.77
C ALA A 115 -32.60 19.44 -10.72
N ALA A 116 -32.96 19.28 -9.43
CA ALA A 116 -31.98 19.34 -8.37
C ALA A 116 -31.03 18.16 -8.60
N SER A 117 -29.79 18.45 -8.97
CA SER A 117 -28.74 17.46 -8.99
C SER A 117 -28.73 16.77 -7.63
N VAL A 118 -29.08 15.49 -7.56
CA VAL A 118 -28.91 14.70 -6.34
C VAL A 118 -27.42 14.74 -6.05
N ALA A 119 -27.02 15.51 -5.04
CA ALA A 119 -25.62 15.63 -4.66
C ALA A 119 -25.11 14.25 -4.28
N VAL A 120 -24.01 13.82 -4.88
CA VAL A 120 -23.38 12.53 -4.58
C VAL A 120 -22.74 12.64 -3.20
N ASP A 121 -23.34 11.98 -2.21
CA ASP A 121 -22.78 11.86 -0.86
C ASP A 121 -21.87 10.64 -0.79
N TYR A 122 -20.56 10.89 -0.91
CA TYR A 122 -19.54 9.85 -0.81
C TYR A 122 -19.49 9.20 0.58
N GLN A 123 -19.78 9.94 1.65
CA GLN A 123 -19.77 9.39 3.00
C GLN A 123 -20.92 8.39 3.18
N GLN A 124 -22.11 8.73 2.69
CA GLN A 124 -23.24 7.80 2.67
C GLN A 124 -22.92 6.57 1.81
N LEU A 125 -22.30 6.76 0.64
CA LEU A 125 -21.87 5.66 -0.23
C LEU A 125 -20.91 4.71 0.50
N MET A 126 -19.87 5.24 1.14
CA MET A 126 -18.90 4.45 1.91
C MET A 126 -19.57 3.70 3.07
N SER A 127 -20.49 4.34 3.80
CA SER A 127 -21.21 3.69 4.91
C SER A 127 -22.05 2.48 4.47
N ARG A 128 -22.57 2.49 3.23
CA ARG A 128 -23.39 1.40 2.67
C ARG A 128 -22.55 0.20 2.22
N MET A 129 -21.23 0.28 2.20
CA MET A 129 -20.37 -0.87 1.87
C MET A 129 -20.62 -2.06 2.79
N LEU A 130 -20.89 -1.80 4.08
CA LEU A 130 -21.21 -2.85 5.07
C LEU A 130 -22.44 -3.69 4.68
N THR A 131 -23.41 -3.10 3.99
CA THR A 131 -24.68 -3.74 3.59
C THR A 131 -24.74 -4.07 2.09
N THR A 132 -23.64 -3.91 1.35
CA THR A 132 -23.60 -4.15 -0.10
C THR A 132 -23.31 -5.62 -0.45
N GLY A 133 -22.51 -6.33 0.36
CA GLY A 133 -22.12 -7.73 0.12
C GLY A 133 -20.72 -7.89 -0.50
N PHE A 134 -20.22 -9.13 -0.49
CA PHE A 134 -18.91 -9.53 -1.02
C PHE A 134 -17.74 -8.67 -0.49
N GLN A 135 -16.81 -8.26 -1.36
CA GLN A 135 -15.62 -7.48 -0.96
C GLN A 135 -15.95 -6.05 -0.53
N ALA A 136 -17.13 -5.50 -0.90
CA ALA A 136 -17.57 -4.22 -0.35
C ALA A 136 -17.80 -4.34 1.16
N THR A 137 -18.47 -5.41 1.62
CA THR A 137 -18.63 -5.66 3.06
C THR A 137 -17.28 -5.85 3.75
N CYS A 138 -16.33 -6.58 3.14
CA CYS A 138 -14.97 -6.71 3.69
C CYS A 138 -14.27 -5.35 3.81
N LEU A 139 -14.39 -4.46 2.81
CA LEU A 139 -13.79 -3.12 2.89
C LEU A 139 -14.44 -2.26 3.98
N GLY A 140 -15.78 -2.31 4.13
CA GLY A 140 -16.47 -1.65 5.23
C GLY A 140 -16.03 -2.18 6.60
N GLN A 141 -15.83 -3.49 6.74
CA GLN A 141 -15.30 -4.10 7.96
C GLN A 141 -13.85 -3.69 8.23
N ALA A 142 -13.02 -3.60 7.20
CA ALA A 142 -11.64 -3.13 7.32
C ALA A 142 -11.57 -1.67 7.80
N ILE A 143 -12.44 -0.79 7.30
CA ILE A 143 -12.59 0.59 7.77
C ILE A 143 -12.95 0.61 9.26
N ASN A 144 -13.93 -0.19 9.68
CA ASN A 144 -14.30 -0.28 11.10
C ASN A 144 -13.14 -0.77 11.97
N GLU A 145 -12.39 -1.77 11.50
CA GLU A 145 -11.29 -2.36 12.27
C GLU A 145 -10.11 -1.39 12.42
N VAL A 146 -9.75 -0.64 11.36
CA VAL A 146 -8.75 0.43 11.47
C VAL A 146 -9.22 1.57 12.38
N ASN A 147 -10.50 1.95 12.30
CA ASN A 147 -11.04 2.94 13.25
C ASN A 147 -10.99 2.46 14.71
N ARG A 148 -11.15 1.15 14.97
CA ARG A 148 -10.92 0.57 16.30
C ARG A 148 -9.45 0.68 16.73
N MET A 149 -8.50 0.44 15.83
CA MET A 149 -7.06 0.64 16.12
C MET A 149 -6.80 2.10 16.54
N LEU A 150 -7.32 3.07 15.78
CA LEU A 150 -7.12 4.50 16.02
C LEU A 150 -7.82 5.01 17.29
N ALA A 151 -9.01 4.49 17.58
CA ALA A 151 -9.79 4.87 18.75
C ALA A 151 -9.26 4.25 20.05
N TRP A 152 -8.65 3.06 20.01
CA TRP A 152 -8.26 2.35 21.22
C TRP A 152 -7.26 3.15 22.08
N ARG A 153 -7.50 3.13 23.39
CA ARG A 153 -6.60 3.62 24.44
C ARG A 153 -6.46 2.55 25.51
N LEU A 154 -5.35 2.55 26.25
CA LEU A 154 -5.16 1.63 27.38
C LEU A 154 -6.24 1.80 28.45
N SER A 155 -6.81 3.00 28.61
CA SER A 155 -7.93 3.26 29.53
C SER A 155 -9.23 2.55 29.16
N HIS A 156 -9.37 2.03 27.94
CA HIS A 156 -10.52 1.20 27.55
C HIS A 156 -10.45 -0.21 28.13
N ASP A 157 -9.24 -0.68 28.46
CA ASP A 157 -9.04 -1.95 29.13
C ASP A 157 -8.98 -1.73 30.65
N PRO A 158 -9.52 -2.63 31.48
CA PRO A 158 -9.39 -2.53 32.93
C PRO A 158 -7.91 -2.69 33.34
N PRO A 159 -7.45 -2.02 34.42
CA PRO A 159 -6.12 -2.24 34.96
C PRO A 159 -5.91 -3.70 35.36
N LYS A 160 -4.74 -4.25 35.05
CA LYS A 160 -4.37 -5.63 35.41
C LYS A 160 -3.62 -5.67 36.73
N ALA A 161 -3.56 -6.86 37.33
CA ALA A 161 -2.88 -7.04 38.62
C ALA A 161 -1.37 -6.77 38.54
N ASP A 162 -0.77 -7.03 37.38
CA ASP A 162 0.64 -6.84 37.06
C ASP A 162 0.96 -5.47 36.45
N ASP A 163 -0.04 -4.60 36.22
CA ASP A 163 0.19 -3.22 35.79
C ASP A 163 1.05 -2.48 36.83
N THR A 164 2.09 -1.80 36.35
CA THR A 164 2.95 -0.90 37.12
C THR A 164 2.18 0.30 37.70
N GLU A 165 2.77 1.04 38.63
CA GLU A 165 2.13 2.26 39.18
C GLU A 165 1.83 3.31 38.09
N GLU A 166 2.73 3.46 37.11
CA GLU A 166 2.54 4.35 35.96
C GLU A 166 1.40 3.84 35.05
N GLU A 167 1.35 2.53 34.78
CA GLU A 167 0.27 1.94 33.98
C GLU A 167 -1.10 2.01 34.66
N ARG A 168 -1.15 2.22 35.97
CA ARG A 168 -2.40 2.46 36.71
C ARG A 168 -2.85 3.92 36.69
N ASP A 169 -1.96 4.86 36.32
CA ASP A 169 -2.30 6.28 36.25
C ASP A 169 -3.33 6.55 35.12
N PRO A 170 -4.49 7.18 35.43
CA PRO A 170 -5.53 7.42 34.43
C PRO A 170 -5.11 8.29 33.24
N ALA A 171 -4.20 9.26 33.46
CA ALA A 171 -3.73 10.15 32.41
C ALA A 171 -2.76 9.40 31.48
N PHE A 172 -1.84 8.61 32.04
CA PHE A 172 -0.98 7.72 31.27
C PHE A 172 -1.81 6.76 30.42
N ARG A 173 -2.76 6.03 31.02
CA ARG A 173 -3.64 5.08 30.30
C ARG A 173 -4.43 5.72 29.16
N SER A 174 -4.87 6.97 29.34
CA SER A 174 -5.61 7.70 28.30
C SER A 174 -4.70 8.22 27.18
N SER A 175 -3.39 8.34 27.44
CA SER A 175 -2.38 8.75 26.46
C SER A 175 -1.85 7.60 25.60
N VAL A 176 -1.84 6.38 26.13
CA VAL A 176 -1.33 5.18 25.44
C VAL A 176 -2.27 4.78 24.31
N ARG A 177 -1.73 4.71 23.08
CA ARG A 177 -2.46 4.35 21.85
C ARG A 177 -2.02 3.01 21.30
N CYS A 178 -2.80 2.45 20.37
CA CYS A 178 -2.41 1.26 19.62
C CYS A 178 -1.11 1.52 18.84
N LYS A 179 -0.24 0.51 18.71
CA LYS A 179 0.97 0.54 17.88
C LYS A 179 0.66 -0.07 16.52
N ILE A 180 0.74 0.73 15.46
CA ILE A 180 0.33 0.32 14.11
C ILE A 180 1.54 -0.02 13.27
N PHE A 181 1.57 -1.27 12.80
CA PHE A 181 2.54 -1.77 11.82
C PHE A 181 1.93 -1.71 10.42
N LEU A 182 2.56 -0.97 9.53
CA LEU A 182 2.17 -0.86 8.12
C LEU A 182 3.14 -1.64 7.24
N GLY A 183 2.62 -2.61 6.49
CA GLY A 183 3.38 -3.37 5.50
C GLY A 183 2.88 -3.09 4.10
N PHE A 184 3.78 -2.85 3.15
CA PHE A 184 3.40 -2.73 1.73
C PHE A 184 4.47 -3.30 0.79
N THR A 185 4.07 -3.75 -0.39
CA THR A 185 4.98 -4.22 -1.44
C THR A 185 5.55 -3.07 -2.29
N SER A 186 6.72 -3.29 -2.90
CA SER A 186 7.44 -2.26 -3.69
C SER A 186 6.61 -1.56 -4.77
N ASN A 187 5.81 -2.32 -5.51
CA ASN A 187 4.97 -1.78 -6.59
C ASN A 187 3.98 -0.71 -6.10
N LEU A 188 3.58 -0.74 -4.82
CA LEU A 188 2.70 0.27 -4.24
C LEU A 188 3.43 1.61 -4.04
N MET A 189 4.75 1.59 -3.78
CA MET A 189 5.58 2.81 -3.80
C MET A 189 5.79 3.33 -5.23
N SER A 190 5.91 2.45 -6.23
CA SER A 190 5.94 2.84 -7.64
C SER A 190 4.62 3.49 -8.09
N SER A 191 3.49 3.12 -7.49
CA SER A 191 2.17 3.72 -7.74
C SER A 191 1.97 5.10 -7.09
N GLY A 192 0.77 5.68 -7.23
CA GLY A 192 0.35 6.88 -6.50
C GLY A 192 -0.04 6.64 -5.03
N LEU A 193 0.07 5.41 -4.51
CA LEU A 193 -0.09 5.21 -3.06
C LEU A 193 1.09 5.74 -2.25
N ARG A 194 2.22 6.05 -2.89
CA ARG A 194 3.35 6.74 -2.26
C ARG A 194 2.91 7.98 -1.49
N GLU A 195 2.09 8.84 -2.10
CA GLU A 195 1.58 10.07 -1.48
C GLU A 195 0.68 9.78 -0.28
N THR A 196 -0.07 8.66 -0.34
CA THR A 196 -0.86 8.18 0.81
C THR A 196 0.05 7.70 1.94
N PHE A 197 1.12 6.96 1.65
CA PHE A 197 2.11 6.55 2.66
C PHE A 197 2.85 7.75 3.24
N CYS A 198 3.16 8.74 2.41
CA CYS A 198 3.79 9.99 2.81
C CYS A 198 2.90 10.74 3.81
N PHE A 199 1.59 10.85 3.53
CA PHE A 199 0.62 11.41 4.47
C PHE A 199 0.62 10.67 5.82
N LEU A 200 0.59 9.33 5.82
CA LEU A 200 0.60 8.54 7.06
C LEU A 200 1.89 8.73 7.87
N ALA A 201 3.04 8.74 7.20
CA ALA A 201 4.34 8.94 7.84
C ALA A 201 4.50 10.38 8.38
N LYS A 202 4.13 11.38 7.58
CA LYS A 202 4.21 12.82 7.90
C LYS A 202 3.45 13.16 9.17
N HIS A 203 2.25 12.61 9.34
CA HIS A 203 1.38 12.91 10.47
C HIS A 203 1.49 11.90 11.63
N ARG A 204 2.51 11.03 11.62
CA ARG A 204 2.75 10.01 12.66
C ARG A 204 1.53 9.11 12.92
N LEU A 205 0.84 8.73 11.86
CA LEU A 205 -0.36 7.91 11.92
C LEU A 205 -0.07 6.40 11.95
N VAL A 206 1.19 6.02 11.73
CA VAL A 206 1.71 4.66 11.84
C VAL A 206 3.01 4.68 12.64
N ASP A 207 3.35 3.56 13.30
CA ASP A 207 4.50 3.48 14.20
C ASP A 207 5.68 2.72 13.60
N VAL A 208 5.44 1.74 12.72
CA VAL A 208 6.48 0.90 12.12
C VAL A 208 6.11 0.62 10.66
N ILE A 209 7.08 0.72 9.76
CA ILE A 209 6.89 0.42 8.34
C ILE A 209 7.76 -0.77 7.94
N VAL A 210 7.20 -1.69 7.14
CA VAL A 210 7.97 -2.76 6.50
C VAL A 210 7.67 -2.79 5.00
N THR A 211 8.72 -2.83 4.18
CA THR A 211 8.61 -2.93 2.72
C THR A 211 9.74 -3.78 2.14
N THR A 212 9.78 -3.96 0.82
CA THR A 212 10.89 -4.54 0.07
C THR A 212 11.79 -3.45 -0.54
N ALA A 213 12.96 -3.82 -1.06
CA ALA A 213 13.97 -2.86 -1.54
C ALA A 213 13.43 -1.88 -2.59
N GLY A 214 12.63 -2.38 -3.55
CA GLY A 214 11.92 -1.54 -4.50
C GLY A 214 11.04 -0.44 -3.85
N GLY A 215 10.45 -0.70 -2.68
CA GLY A 215 9.67 0.29 -1.95
C GLY A 215 10.51 1.32 -1.18
N ILE A 216 11.82 1.10 -1.06
CA ILE A 216 12.78 2.06 -0.52
C ILE A 216 13.33 2.92 -1.66
N GLU A 217 13.86 2.29 -2.71
CA GLU A 217 14.54 3.00 -3.80
C GLU A 217 13.58 3.83 -4.65
N GLU A 218 12.36 3.36 -4.93
CA GLU A 218 11.38 4.10 -5.74
C GLU A 218 10.92 5.40 -5.04
N ASP A 219 10.91 5.44 -3.70
CA ASP A 219 10.61 6.67 -2.96
C ASP A 219 11.70 7.73 -3.16
N VAL A 220 12.96 7.31 -3.10
CA VAL A 220 14.12 8.18 -3.32
C VAL A 220 14.17 8.62 -4.79
N ILE A 221 14.07 7.65 -5.72
CA ILE A 221 14.12 7.88 -7.16
C ILE A 221 13.07 8.89 -7.59
N LYS A 222 11.84 8.80 -7.07
CA LYS A 222 10.77 9.75 -7.39
C LYS A 222 11.02 11.19 -6.94
N CYS A 223 11.94 11.41 -6.00
CA CYS A 223 12.41 12.77 -5.67
C CYS A 223 13.42 13.31 -6.70
N LEU A 224 14.05 12.44 -7.49
CA LEU A 224 15.09 12.79 -8.47
C LEU A 224 14.53 12.88 -9.90
N ALA A 225 13.53 12.05 -10.22
CA ALA A 225 12.87 12.00 -11.51
C ALA A 225 11.51 11.29 -11.42
N PRO A 226 10.52 11.66 -12.25
CA PRO A 226 9.17 11.11 -12.15
C PRO A 226 9.06 9.69 -12.73
N THR A 227 8.03 8.98 -12.29
CA THR A 227 7.50 7.76 -12.92
C THR A 227 6.35 8.14 -13.86
N LEU A 228 6.25 7.45 -14.99
CA LEU A 228 5.26 7.75 -16.04
C LEU A 228 4.15 6.69 -16.07
N LEU A 229 2.98 7.08 -16.54
CA LEU A 229 1.92 6.14 -16.90
C LEU A 229 2.23 5.49 -18.26
N GLY A 230 1.93 4.20 -18.36
CA GLY A 230 2.06 3.40 -19.57
C GLY A 230 0.94 2.34 -19.62
N ASP A 231 1.25 1.18 -20.19
CA ASP A 231 0.28 0.10 -20.36
C ASP A 231 0.94 -1.27 -20.12
N PHE A 232 0.17 -2.21 -19.57
CA PHE A 232 0.62 -3.59 -19.32
C PHE A 232 1.06 -4.32 -20.60
N ALA A 233 0.44 -4.00 -21.74
CA ALA A 233 0.65 -4.65 -23.02
C ALA A 233 1.85 -4.12 -23.80
N LEU A 234 2.55 -3.07 -23.31
CA LEU A 234 3.70 -2.50 -24.01
C LEU A 234 4.81 -3.55 -24.22
N PRO A 235 5.30 -3.77 -25.46
CA PRO A 235 6.28 -4.81 -25.77
C PRO A 235 7.63 -4.58 -25.09
N GLY A 236 8.07 -5.53 -24.27
CA GLY A 236 9.31 -5.40 -23.50
C GLY A 236 10.56 -5.18 -24.35
N LYS A 237 10.63 -5.77 -25.56
CA LYS A 237 11.75 -5.58 -26.49
C LYS A 237 11.91 -4.11 -26.92
N GLU A 238 10.80 -3.43 -27.20
CA GLU A 238 10.81 -2.02 -27.61
C GLU A 238 11.13 -1.11 -26.44
N LEU A 239 10.55 -1.38 -25.27
CA LEU A 239 10.85 -0.65 -24.05
C LEU A 239 12.33 -0.72 -23.71
N ARG A 240 12.93 -1.92 -23.77
CA ARG A 240 14.37 -2.12 -23.53
C ARG A 240 15.22 -1.36 -24.53
N ALA A 241 14.86 -1.35 -25.82
CA ALA A 241 15.59 -0.60 -26.85
C ALA A 241 15.56 0.91 -26.62
N LYS A 242 14.50 1.43 -25.97
CA LYS A 242 14.30 2.83 -25.60
C LYS A 242 14.79 3.18 -24.18
N GLY A 243 15.35 2.23 -23.43
CA GLY A 243 15.78 2.46 -22.04
C GLY A 243 14.63 2.72 -21.07
N LEU A 244 13.47 2.10 -21.28
CA LEU A 244 12.30 2.19 -20.41
C LEU A 244 12.07 0.86 -19.68
N ASN A 245 11.90 0.92 -18.35
CA ASN A 245 11.56 -0.24 -17.53
C ASN A 245 10.07 -0.22 -17.20
N ARG A 246 9.40 -1.36 -17.30
CA ARG A 246 7.95 -1.48 -17.03
C ARG A 246 7.67 -2.06 -15.65
N ILE A 247 6.79 -1.41 -14.91
CA ILE A 247 6.23 -1.88 -13.64
C ILE A 247 4.70 -1.93 -13.81
N GLY A 248 4.16 -3.07 -14.22
CA GLY A 248 2.73 -3.17 -14.55
C GLY A 248 2.37 -2.27 -15.74
N ASN A 249 1.54 -1.25 -15.51
CA ASN A 249 1.20 -0.17 -16.43
C ASN A 249 1.95 1.14 -16.13
N LEU A 250 3.08 1.08 -15.42
CA LEU A 250 3.94 2.23 -15.16
C LEU A 250 5.25 2.07 -15.92
N LEU A 251 5.90 3.19 -16.23
CA LEU A 251 7.20 3.23 -16.90
C LEU A 251 8.20 4.06 -16.08
N VAL A 252 9.39 3.51 -15.88
CA VAL A 252 10.53 4.17 -15.22
C VAL A 252 11.68 4.27 -16.22
N PRO A 253 12.03 5.48 -16.69
CA PRO A 253 13.20 5.67 -17.55
C PRO A 253 14.50 5.24 -16.87
N ASN A 254 15.42 4.60 -17.61
CA ASN A 254 16.74 4.20 -17.10
C ASN A 254 17.52 5.35 -16.47
N ASN A 255 17.36 6.57 -16.99
CA ASN A 255 17.99 7.78 -16.46
C ASN A 255 17.64 8.05 -14.99
N ASN A 256 16.48 7.58 -14.53
CA ASN A 256 16.09 7.69 -13.13
C ASN A 256 17.06 6.90 -12.23
N TYR A 257 17.46 5.71 -12.67
CA TYR A 257 18.44 4.88 -11.96
C TYR A 257 19.88 5.44 -12.08
N CYS A 258 20.24 6.10 -13.18
CA CYS A 258 21.50 6.84 -13.28
C CYS A 258 21.58 7.96 -12.24
N LYS A 259 20.52 8.76 -12.12
CA LYS A 259 20.44 9.82 -11.11
C LYS A 259 20.51 9.26 -9.69
N PHE A 260 19.90 8.09 -9.47
CA PHE A 260 19.96 7.41 -8.18
C PHE A 260 21.38 6.91 -7.86
N GLU A 261 22.08 6.33 -8.84
CA GLU A 261 23.48 5.93 -8.72
C GLU A 261 24.37 7.11 -8.32
N ASP A 262 24.27 8.22 -9.06
CA ASP A 262 25.04 9.45 -8.81
C ASP A 262 24.78 10.01 -7.39
N TRP A 263 23.55 9.87 -6.91
CA TRP A 263 23.15 10.36 -5.59
C TRP A 263 23.55 9.42 -4.44
N VAL A 264 23.39 8.10 -4.60
CA VAL A 264 23.55 7.12 -3.51
C VAL A 264 25.00 6.70 -3.31
N LEU A 265 25.81 6.63 -4.36
CA LEU A 265 27.20 6.16 -4.24
C LEU A 265 28.05 7.01 -3.28
N PRO A 266 28.00 8.36 -3.31
CA PRO A 266 28.70 9.19 -2.33
C PRO A 266 28.19 8.99 -0.90
N LEU A 267 26.92 8.61 -0.73
CA LEU A 267 26.36 8.28 0.59
C LEU A 267 26.94 6.95 1.10
N LEU A 268 27.03 5.93 0.25
CA LEU A 268 27.64 4.65 0.61
C LEU A 268 29.13 4.79 0.96
N ASP A 269 29.86 5.68 0.30
CA ASP A 269 31.24 6.02 0.68
C ASP A 269 31.30 6.60 2.10
N ARG A 270 30.37 7.47 2.49
CA ARG A 270 30.26 7.98 3.88
C ARG A 270 29.89 6.88 4.87
N CYS A 271 28.92 6.03 4.53
CA CYS A 271 28.54 4.90 5.38
C CYS A 271 29.74 3.97 5.65
N LEU A 272 30.54 3.67 4.62
CA LEU A 272 31.74 2.85 4.78
C LEU A 272 32.79 3.53 5.67
N GLU A 273 32.97 4.84 5.51
CA GLU A 273 33.90 5.62 6.35
C GLU A 273 33.46 5.62 7.82
N GLU A 274 32.18 5.87 8.08
CA GLU A 274 31.58 5.80 9.43
C GLU A 274 31.73 4.40 10.03
N GLN A 275 31.55 3.35 9.24
CA GLN A 275 31.79 1.97 9.68
C GLN A 275 33.26 1.75 10.08
N LYS A 276 34.21 2.26 9.29
CA LYS A 276 35.66 2.06 9.54
C LYS A 276 36.20 2.91 10.69
N THR A 277 35.73 4.15 10.83
CA THR A 277 36.30 5.12 11.76
C THR A 277 35.54 5.24 13.08
N GLN A 278 34.22 5.02 13.05
CA GLN A 278 33.34 5.18 14.21
C GLN A 278 32.79 3.84 14.70
N GLY A 279 33.01 2.75 13.97
CA GLY A 279 32.52 1.42 14.32
C GLY A 279 31.01 1.25 14.13
N VAL A 280 30.40 2.06 13.25
CA VAL A 280 28.96 1.94 12.94
C VAL A 280 28.69 0.62 12.24
N LEU A 281 27.93 -0.28 12.89
CA LEU A 281 27.38 -1.46 12.23
C LEU A 281 26.09 -1.08 11.52
N TRP A 282 26.10 -1.07 10.19
CA TRP A 282 24.90 -0.76 9.41
C TRP A 282 23.93 -1.93 9.44
N THR A 283 22.64 -1.61 9.47
CA THR A 283 21.52 -2.53 9.27
C THR A 283 20.61 -1.94 8.18
N PRO A 284 19.70 -2.71 7.57
CA PRO A 284 18.74 -2.15 6.62
C PRO A 284 18.01 -0.93 7.18
N SER A 285 17.44 -1.00 8.40
CA SER A 285 16.73 0.14 8.98
C SER A 285 17.61 1.37 9.22
N LYS A 286 18.87 1.22 9.67
CA LYS A 286 19.81 2.35 9.82
C LYS A 286 20.17 2.99 8.48
N LEU A 287 20.39 2.16 7.46
CA LEU A 287 20.70 2.65 6.11
C LEU A 287 19.48 3.39 5.53
N ILE A 288 18.27 2.85 5.72
CA ILE A 288 17.02 3.50 5.27
C ILE A 288 16.78 4.83 5.98
N ASP A 289 17.01 4.89 7.29
CA ASP A 289 16.93 6.15 8.05
C ASP A 289 17.92 7.19 7.50
N ARG A 290 19.16 6.78 7.22
CA ARG A 290 20.18 7.62 6.60
C ARG A 290 19.79 8.08 5.19
N LEU A 291 19.13 7.23 4.39
CA LEU A 291 18.59 7.60 3.07
C LEU A 291 17.50 8.68 3.22
N GLY A 292 16.60 8.51 4.18
CA GLY A 292 15.54 9.47 4.51
C GLY A 292 16.08 10.83 4.98
N GLU A 293 17.09 10.82 5.84
CA GLU A 293 17.82 12.03 6.25
C GLU A 293 18.47 12.72 5.04
N SER A 294 19.15 11.95 4.19
CA SER A 294 19.97 12.48 3.09
C SER A 294 19.14 13.01 1.92
N ILE A 295 17.97 12.41 1.64
CA ILE A 295 17.13 12.86 0.52
C ILE A 295 16.48 14.21 0.82
N ASN A 296 16.22 14.50 2.10
CA ASN A 296 15.77 15.81 2.61
C ASN A 296 14.66 16.46 1.76
N HIS A 297 13.64 15.68 1.39
CA HIS A 297 12.59 16.07 0.47
C HIS A 297 11.21 15.75 1.05
N GLU A 298 10.33 16.75 1.21
CA GLU A 298 9.03 16.57 1.90
C GLU A 298 8.03 15.66 1.18
N GLU A 299 8.27 15.33 -0.09
CA GLU A 299 7.44 14.33 -0.78
C GLU A 299 7.89 12.88 -0.49
N SER A 300 9.05 12.67 0.15
CA SER A 300 9.57 11.34 0.48
C SER A 300 8.93 10.78 1.74
N VAL A 301 8.49 9.52 1.64
CA VAL A 301 8.04 8.73 2.79
C VAL A 301 9.19 8.52 3.78
N LEU A 302 10.39 8.20 3.27
CA LEU A 302 11.57 7.95 4.10
C LEU A 302 12.04 9.21 4.84
N TYR A 303 11.95 10.38 4.22
CA TYR A 303 12.23 11.66 4.88
C TYR A 303 11.33 11.86 6.10
N TRP A 304 10.02 11.68 5.95
CA TRP A 304 9.08 11.81 7.07
C TRP A 304 9.26 10.69 8.10
N ALA A 305 9.57 9.47 7.67
CA ALA A 305 9.86 8.38 8.58
C ALA A 305 11.07 8.72 9.47
N HIS A 306 12.16 9.24 8.89
CA HIS A 306 13.31 9.73 9.63
C HIS A 306 12.93 10.88 10.59
N LYS A 307 12.27 11.93 10.08
CA LYS A 307 11.87 13.11 10.89
C LYS A 307 10.96 12.77 12.06
N ASN A 308 10.16 11.73 11.91
CA ASN A 308 9.20 11.27 12.91
C ASN A 308 9.65 10.05 13.69
N CYS A 309 10.89 9.60 13.50
CA CYS A 309 11.47 8.43 14.16
C CYS A 309 10.62 7.16 13.99
N ILE A 310 10.06 6.97 12.79
CA ILE A 310 9.32 5.77 12.39
C ILE A 310 10.33 4.80 11.76
N PRO A 311 10.68 3.67 12.41
CA PRO A 311 11.60 2.72 11.82
C PRO A 311 10.99 2.06 10.58
N VAL A 312 11.80 1.98 9.52
CA VAL A 312 11.47 1.30 8.27
C VAL A 312 12.35 0.07 8.13
N PHE A 313 11.74 -1.12 8.09
CA PHE A 313 12.45 -2.37 7.92
C PHE A 313 12.32 -2.91 6.50
N CYS A 314 13.41 -3.49 5.99
CA CYS A 314 13.45 -4.14 4.68
C CYS A 314 14.30 -5.41 4.76
N PRO A 315 13.67 -6.59 4.95
CA PRO A 315 14.41 -7.84 5.20
C PRO A 315 15.32 -8.27 4.05
N ALA A 316 14.99 -7.86 2.81
CA ALA A 316 15.76 -8.12 1.61
C ALA A 316 16.19 -6.81 0.94
N ILE A 317 16.98 -6.00 1.65
CA ILE A 317 17.43 -4.68 1.17
C ILE A 317 18.30 -4.73 -0.11
N THR A 318 18.88 -5.88 -0.40
CA THR A 318 19.73 -6.11 -1.58
C THR A 318 18.95 -6.53 -2.83
N ASP A 319 17.63 -6.71 -2.75
CA ASP A 319 16.79 -7.21 -3.86
C ASP A 319 16.18 -6.06 -4.68
N GLY A 320 17.03 -5.23 -5.28
CA GLY A 320 16.63 -4.04 -6.04
C GLY A 320 17.81 -3.22 -6.56
N SER A 321 17.54 -2.06 -7.15
CA SER A 321 18.57 -1.12 -7.60
C SER A 321 19.52 -0.70 -6.49
N LEU A 322 19.06 -0.54 -5.24
CA LEU A 322 19.95 -0.30 -4.11
C LEU A 322 20.96 -1.45 -3.90
N GLY A 323 20.54 -2.69 -4.15
CA GLY A 323 21.42 -3.86 -4.19
C GLY A 323 22.46 -3.78 -5.29
N ASP A 324 22.08 -3.35 -6.49
CA ASP A 324 23.03 -3.11 -7.60
C ASP A 324 24.07 -2.05 -7.21
N MET A 325 23.64 -0.97 -6.54
CA MET A 325 24.55 0.08 -6.07
C MET A 325 25.50 -0.39 -4.98
N LEU A 326 25.01 -1.20 -4.04
CA LEU A 326 25.86 -1.87 -3.04
C LEU A 326 26.87 -2.81 -3.71
N TYR A 327 26.45 -3.54 -4.73
CA TYR A 327 27.32 -4.41 -5.52
C TYR A 327 28.43 -3.61 -6.22
N PHE A 328 28.10 -2.58 -7.01
CA PHE A 328 29.10 -1.76 -7.70
C PHE A 328 30.02 -1.04 -6.73
N HIS A 329 29.47 -0.50 -5.65
CA HIS A 329 30.23 0.15 -4.57
C HIS A 329 31.26 -0.80 -3.97
N SER A 330 30.91 -2.07 -3.74
CA SER A 330 31.80 -3.05 -3.11
C SER A 330 33.09 -3.35 -3.90
N PHE A 331 33.08 -3.23 -5.24
CA PHE A 331 34.29 -3.38 -6.05
C PHE A 331 35.20 -2.16 -5.98
N ARG A 332 34.62 -0.97 -5.87
CA ARG A 332 35.36 0.29 -5.79
C ARG A 332 35.90 0.55 -4.37
N SER A 333 35.05 0.32 -3.39
CA SER A 333 35.23 0.66 -1.98
C SER A 333 34.83 -0.54 -1.10
N PRO A 334 35.64 -1.63 -1.06
CA PRO A 334 35.26 -2.86 -0.37
C PRO A 334 35.11 -2.67 1.14
N GLY A 335 34.19 -3.44 1.71
CA GLY A 335 34.08 -3.67 3.15
C GLY A 335 32.81 -3.17 3.83
N LEU A 336 31.86 -2.55 3.13
CA LEU A 336 30.57 -2.17 3.72
C LEU A 336 29.78 -3.42 4.12
N VAL A 337 29.32 -3.49 5.37
CA VAL A 337 28.58 -4.63 5.91
C VAL A 337 27.21 -4.14 6.36
N ILE A 338 26.17 -4.86 5.94
CA ILE A 338 24.79 -4.63 6.38
C ILE A 338 24.33 -5.87 7.15
N ASP A 339 24.18 -5.74 8.47
CA ASP A 339 23.76 -6.81 9.35
C ASP A 339 22.24 -6.92 9.43
N LEU A 340 21.72 -8.09 9.05
CA LEU A 340 20.30 -8.42 9.13
C LEU A 340 19.91 -8.93 10.54
N VAL A 341 20.87 -9.42 11.33
CA VAL A 341 20.61 -10.02 12.64
C VAL A 341 20.26 -8.94 13.66
N GLU A 342 21.00 -7.83 13.70
CA GLU A 342 20.63 -6.68 14.51
C GLU A 342 19.25 -6.13 14.08
N ASP A 343 18.94 -6.12 12.78
CA ASP A 343 17.68 -5.58 12.27
C ASP A 343 16.46 -6.41 12.66
N ILE A 344 16.53 -7.75 12.55
CA ILE A 344 15.43 -8.62 13.00
C ILE A 344 15.22 -8.53 14.52
N ARG A 345 16.29 -8.32 15.30
CA ARG A 345 16.17 -8.06 16.75
C ARG A 345 15.39 -6.77 17.00
N ARG A 346 15.74 -5.69 16.30
CA ARG A 346 15.02 -4.40 16.38
C ARG A 346 13.55 -4.57 16.01
N MET A 347 13.26 -5.17 14.86
CA MET A 347 11.89 -5.42 14.40
C MET A 347 11.06 -6.24 15.40
N ASN A 348 11.60 -7.35 15.90
CA ASN A 348 10.88 -8.16 16.89
C ASN A 348 10.70 -7.39 18.22
N SER A 349 11.70 -6.60 18.64
CA SER A 349 11.60 -5.75 19.82
C SER A 349 10.52 -4.67 19.69
N GLU A 350 10.24 -4.15 18.48
CA GLU A 350 9.12 -3.22 18.27
C GLU A 350 7.77 -3.80 18.71
N ALA A 351 7.58 -5.12 18.53
CA ALA A 351 6.37 -5.84 18.91
C ALA A 351 6.43 -6.34 20.35
N VAL A 352 7.54 -6.96 20.78
CA VAL A 352 7.69 -7.50 22.15
C VAL A 352 7.58 -6.40 23.21
N HIS A 353 8.19 -5.24 22.95
CA HIS A 353 8.15 -4.10 23.87
C HIS A 353 6.94 -3.20 23.63
N ALA A 354 5.94 -3.64 22.87
CA ALA A 354 4.73 -2.85 22.66
C ALA A 354 3.90 -2.73 23.94
N THR A 355 3.94 -3.71 24.85
CA THR A 355 3.21 -3.69 26.14
C THR A 355 3.50 -2.38 26.90
N PRO A 356 2.47 -1.67 27.40
CA PRO A 356 1.06 -2.05 27.52
C PRO A 356 0.17 -1.76 26.28
N ARG A 357 0.75 -1.31 25.16
CA ARG A 357 0.02 -1.05 23.91
C ARG A 357 -0.51 -2.36 23.31
N ARG A 358 -1.68 -2.27 22.68
CA ARG A 358 -2.12 -3.23 21.66
C ARG A 358 -1.38 -2.99 20.35
N THR A 359 -1.21 -4.03 19.53
CA THR A 359 -0.65 -3.89 18.18
C THR A 359 -1.72 -4.12 17.11
N GLY A 360 -1.69 -3.27 16.08
CA GLY A 360 -2.52 -3.42 14.89
C GLY A 360 -1.64 -3.61 13.66
N VAL A 361 -2.03 -4.52 12.76
CA VAL A 361 -1.31 -4.76 11.50
C VAL A 361 -2.18 -4.37 10.31
N ILE A 362 -1.63 -3.54 9.42
CA ILE A 362 -2.23 -3.17 8.14
C ILE A 362 -1.27 -3.60 7.04
N ILE A 363 -1.69 -4.55 6.21
CA ILE A 363 -0.81 -5.19 5.24
C ILE A 363 -1.40 -5.04 3.83
N LEU A 364 -0.66 -4.36 2.97
CA LEU A 364 -1.02 -4.10 1.57
C LEU A 364 -0.14 -4.96 0.65
N GLY A 365 -0.73 -6.01 0.08
CA GLY A 365 0.01 -7.04 -0.64
C GLY A 365 0.37 -8.25 0.25
N GLY A 366 1.49 -8.89 -0.09
CA GLY A 366 1.94 -10.15 0.52
C GLY A 366 3.46 -10.19 0.73
N GLY A 367 4.05 -11.37 0.61
CA GLY A 367 5.50 -11.57 0.61
C GLY A 367 6.18 -11.18 1.93
N LEU A 368 7.41 -10.66 1.83
CA LEU A 368 8.24 -10.32 2.98
C LEU A 368 7.57 -9.33 3.95
N PRO A 369 6.95 -8.21 3.51
CA PRO A 369 6.28 -7.27 4.42
C PRO A 369 5.20 -7.95 5.26
N LYS A 370 4.37 -8.80 4.63
CA LYS A 370 3.33 -9.56 5.33
C LYS A 370 3.94 -10.47 6.38
N HIS A 371 4.82 -11.37 5.95
CA HIS A 371 5.34 -12.40 6.84
C HIS A 371 6.17 -11.80 7.97
N HIS A 372 7.00 -10.80 7.69
CA HIS A 372 7.91 -10.20 8.66
C HIS A 372 7.17 -9.45 9.79
N ILE A 373 6.12 -8.68 9.47
CA ILE A 373 5.26 -8.03 10.47
C ILE A 373 4.52 -9.06 11.32
N CYS A 374 3.93 -10.07 10.69
CA CYS A 374 3.18 -11.11 11.40
C CYS A 374 4.11 -11.92 12.33
N ASN A 375 5.32 -12.25 11.86
CA ASN A 375 6.30 -12.99 12.64
C ASN A 375 6.83 -12.20 13.84
N ALA A 376 7.00 -10.88 13.72
CA ALA A 376 7.33 -10.04 14.86
C ALA A 376 6.21 -10.05 15.91
N ASN A 377 4.94 -9.95 15.47
CA ASN A 377 3.79 -10.00 16.37
C ASN A 377 3.56 -11.38 16.99
N MET A 378 4.03 -12.46 16.38
CA MET A 378 4.07 -13.79 17.01
C MET A 378 4.85 -13.78 18.33
N MET A 379 5.94 -12.99 18.42
CA MET A 379 6.78 -12.89 19.62
C MET A 379 6.06 -12.27 20.83
N ARG A 380 4.90 -11.64 20.62
CA ARG A 380 4.01 -11.12 21.67
C ARG A 380 2.69 -11.91 21.77
N ASN A 381 2.65 -13.13 21.25
CA ASN A 381 1.45 -13.98 21.14
C ASN A 381 0.32 -13.39 20.28
N GLY A 382 0.69 -12.66 19.23
CA GLY A 382 -0.20 -12.25 18.14
C GLY A 382 -0.61 -10.78 18.17
N ALA A 383 -0.99 -10.24 17.02
CA ALA A 383 -1.56 -8.91 16.88
C ALA A 383 -3.03 -8.85 17.37
N ASP A 384 -3.42 -7.71 17.94
CA ASP A 384 -4.77 -7.48 18.49
C ASP A 384 -5.79 -7.07 17.42
N TYR A 385 -5.33 -6.49 16.31
CA TYR A 385 -6.13 -6.06 15.17
C TYR A 385 -5.40 -6.40 13.87
N ALA A 386 -6.12 -6.83 12.83
CA ALA A 386 -5.48 -7.14 11.54
C ALA A 386 -6.36 -6.80 10.32
N VAL A 387 -5.77 -6.07 9.37
CA VAL A 387 -6.38 -5.76 8.07
C VAL A 387 -5.41 -6.09 6.95
N TYR A 388 -5.82 -7.01 6.06
CA TYR A 388 -5.07 -7.38 4.86
C TYR A 388 -5.80 -6.87 3.62
N ILE A 389 -5.10 -6.22 2.70
CA ILE A 389 -5.61 -5.85 1.37
C ILE A 389 -4.65 -6.42 0.34
N ASN A 390 -5.02 -7.51 -0.33
CA ASN A 390 -4.20 -8.12 -1.36
C ASN A 390 -5.02 -8.92 -2.37
N THR A 391 -4.38 -9.31 -3.47
CA THR A 391 -5.01 -10.04 -4.58
C THR A 391 -4.68 -11.54 -4.58
N ALA A 392 -3.94 -12.02 -3.58
CA ALA A 392 -3.46 -13.40 -3.52
C ALA A 392 -4.54 -14.36 -3.00
N ASN A 393 -4.53 -15.58 -3.54
CA ASN A 393 -5.52 -16.62 -3.27
C ASN A 393 -4.90 -17.78 -2.47
N GLU A 394 -5.71 -18.48 -1.68
CA GLU A 394 -5.22 -19.50 -0.75
C GLU A 394 -4.83 -20.84 -1.40
N PHE A 395 -5.33 -21.13 -2.61
CA PHE A 395 -5.25 -22.47 -3.21
C PHE A 395 -3.83 -22.95 -3.52
N ASP A 396 -2.87 -22.03 -3.65
CA ASP A 396 -1.46 -22.35 -3.95
C ASP A 396 -0.61 -22.59 -2.68
N GLY A 397 -1.20 -22.46 -1.49
CA GLY A 397 -0.51 -22.64 -0.22
C GLY A 397 0.53 -21.56 0.10
N SER A 398 0.50 -20.41 -0.60
CA SER A 398 1.43 -19.31 -0.35
C SER A 398 1.06 -18.53 0.91
N ASP A 399 2.07 -18.08 1.68
CA ASP A 399 1.83 -17.15 2.80
C ASP A 399 1.14 -15.86 2.32
N SER A 400 1.47 -15.36 1.13
CA SER A 400 0.79 -14.21 0.53
C SER A 400 -0.72 -14.42 0.40
N GLY A 401 -1.14 -15.60 -0.05
CA GLY A 401 -2.53 -15.98 -0.30
C GLY A 401 -3.32 -16.41 0.95
N ALA A 402 -2.62 -16.80 2.02
CA ALA A 402 -3.22 -17.26 3.27
C ALA A 402 -4.29 -16.30 3.81
N ARG A 403 -5.37 -16.88 4.36
CA ARG A 403 -6.40 -16.14 5.09
C ARG A 403 -5.86 -15.72 6.47
N PRO A 404 -6.40 -14.65 7.09
CA PRO A 404 -5.97 -14.25 8.44
C PRO A 404 -6.09 -15.35 9.49
N ASP A 405 -7.08 -16.24 9.33
CA ASP A 405 -7.30 -17.39 10.21
C ASP A 405 -6.11 -18.37 10.26
N GLU A 406 -5.37 -18.52 9.15
CA GLU A 406 -4.12 -19.29 9.16
C GLU A 406 -3.08 -18.60 10.07
N ALA A 407 -2.98 -17.27 10.05
CA ALA A 407 -2.06 -16.56 10.95
C ALA A 407 -2.45 -16.72 12.43
N VAL A 408 -3.73 -16.95 12.74
CA VAL A 408 -4.19 -17.28 14.10
C VAL A 408 -3.63 -18.63 14.56
N SER A 409 -3.56 -19.64 13.68
CA SER A 409 -3.03 -20.97 14.05
C SER A 409 -1.55 -20.93 14.46
N TRP A 410 -0.80 -19.95 13.95
CA TRP A 410 0.61 -19.72 14.31
C TRP A 410 0.80 -18.79 15.52
N GLY A 411 -0.28 -18.22 16.07
CA GLY A 411 -0.19 -17.18 17.09
C GLY A 411 0.38 -15.86 16.57
N LYS A 412 0.38 -15.62 15.25
CA LYS A 412 0.77 -14.35 14.63
C LYS A 412 -0.35 -13.31 14.76
N ILE A 413 -1.60 -13.77 14.81
CA ILE A 413 -2.79 -13.00 15.19
C ILE A 413 -3.39 -13.68 16.44
N ARG A 414 -3.94 -12.89 17.38
CA ARG A 414 -4.58 -13.47 18.57
C ARG A 414 -5.88 -14.19 18.22
N GLY A 415 -6.22 -15.23 18.99
CA GLY A 415 -7.47 -15.98 18.78
C GLY A 415 -8.75 -15.17 19.06
N ASP A 416 -8.65 -14.09 19.83
CA ASP A 416 -9.76 -13.16 20.13
C ASP A 416 -9.74 -11.88 19.25
N ALA A 417 -8.78 -11.76 18.34
CA ALA A 417 -8.68 -10.61 17.45
C ALA A 417 -9.75 -10.66 16.34
N THR A 418 -10.18 -9.47 15.91
CA THR A 418 -10.94 -9.35 14.66
C THR A 418 -9.93 -9.16 13.53
N ALA A 419 -10.04 -9.98 12.49
CA ALA A 419 -9.15 -9.91 11.33
C ALA A 419 -9.95 -9.87 10.04
N VAL A 420 -9.60 -8.93 9.16
CA VAL A 420 -10.33 -8.69 7.90
C VAL A 420 -9.37 -8.81 6.72
N LYS A 421 -9.78 -9.54 5.67
CA LYS A 421 -9.08 -9.58 4.39
C LYS A 421 -9.98 -9.02 3.29
N VAL A 422 -9.48 -8.03 2.56
CA VAL A 422 -10.09 -7.46 1.36
C VAL A 422 -9.34 -7.97 0.14
N HIS A 423 -10.01 -8.77 -0.68
CA HIS A 423 -9.49 -9.25 -1.96
C HIS A 423 -9.67 -8.16 -3.02
N CYS A 424 -8.71 -7.23 -3.08
CA CYS A 424 -8.75 -6.08 -3.99
C CYS A 424 -7.34 -5.56 -4.26
N ASP A 425 -7.15 -4.87 -5.39
CA ASP A 425 -5.95 -4.06 -5.63
C ASP A 425 -5.91 -2.90 -4.61
N ALA A 426 -4.79 -2.77 -3.90
CA ALA A 426 -4.62 -1.75 -2.87
C ALA A 426 -4.74 -0.33 -3.44
N THR A 427 -4.40 -0.10 -4.72
CA THR A 427 -4.54 1.21 -5.38
C THR A 427 -5.98 1.69 -5.46
N ILE A 428 -6.96 0.77 -5.34
CA ILE A 428 -8.39 1.07 -5.28
C ILE A 428 -8.85 1.17 -3.82
N ALA A 429 -8.58 0.14 -3.02
CA ALA A 429 -9.17 0.03 -1.69
C ALA A 429 -8.51 0.93 -0.63
N PHE A 430 -7.19 1.11 -0.69
CA PHE A 430 -6.45 1.79 0.39
C PHE A 430 -6.71 3.30 0.48
N PRO A 431 -6.80 4.07 -0.63
CA PRO A 431 -7.16 5.50 -0.54
C PRO A 431 -8.54 5.73 0.08
N LEU A 432 -9.51 4.86 -0.24
CA LEU A 432 -10.85 4.91 0.34
C LEU A 432 -10.82 4.57 1.84
N LEU A 433 -10.03 3.57 2.22
CA LEU A 433 -9.82 3.23 3.63
C LEU A 433 -9.20 4.41 4.38
N VAL A 434 -8.15 5.04 3.85
CA VAL A 434 -7.48 6.19 4.48
C VAL A 434 -8.43 7.38 4.59
N ALA A 435 -9.23 7.65 3.56
CA ALA A 435 -10.26 8.69 3.58
C ALA A 435 -11.25 8.52 4.74
N GLU A 436 -11.72 7.29 4.99
CA GLU A 436 -12.72 7.00 6.03
C GLU A 436 -12.13 6.70 7.42
N THR A 437 -10.80 6.69 7.56
CA THR A 437 -10.11 6.35 8.82
C THR A 437 -9.10 7.42 9.21
N PHE A 438 -7.84 7.26 8.79
CA PHE A 438 -6.71 8.11 9.13
C PHE A 438 -6.93 9.59 8.82
N ALA A 439 -7.44 9.92 7.64
CA ALA A 439 -7.67 11.31 7.24
C ALA A 439 -8.73 11.99 8.14
N ARG A 440 -9.83 11.29 8.41
CA ARG A 440 -10.88 11.78 9.33
C ARG A 440 -10.38 11.88 10.76
N HIS A 441 -9.64 10.89 11.23
CA HIS A 441 -9.05 10.90 12.57
C HIS A 441 -8.14 12.12 12.75
N TRP A 442 -7.25 12.36 11.79
CA TRP A 442 -6.35 13.50 11.79
C TRP A 442 -7.10 14.84 11.75
N GLN A 443 -8.14 14.98 10.92
CA GLN A 443 -8.96 16.19 10.85
C GLN A 443 -9.75 16.48 12.14
N GLN A 444 -10.07 15.44 12.92
CA GLN A 444 -10.82 15.55 14.16
C GLN A 444 -9.93 15.78 15.39
N GLU A 445 -8.62 15.54 15.30
CA GLU A 445 -7.73 15.85 16.40
C GLU A 445 -7.64 17.38 16.57
N PRO A 446 -7.90 17.92 17.78
CA PRO A 446 -7.76 19.35 18.03
C PRO A 446 -6.31 19.73 17.74
N VAL A 447 -6.13 20.72 16.85
CA VAL A 447 -4.82 21.25 16.45
C VAL A 447 -4.06 21.70 17.70
N LYS A 448 -3.28 20.81 18.30
CA LYS A 448 -2.20 21.19 19.19
C LYS A 448 -1.15 21.77 18.27
N GLN A 449 -1.17 23.10 18.15
CA GLN A 449 -0.20 23.88 17.41
C GLN A 449 1.20 23.34 17.74
N GLN A 450 1.88 22.80 16.74
CA GLN A 450 3.31 22.59 16.79
C GLN A 450 3.95 23.97 16.85
N GLU A 451 4.26 24.46 18.05
CA GLU A 451 5.15 25.62 18.20
C GLU A 451 6.52 25.23 17.62
N PRO A 452 7.08 26.00 16.68
CA PRO A 452 8.44 25.80 16.25
C PRO A 452 9.40 26.38 17.30
N GLY A 453 10.21 25.50 17.90
CA GLY A 453 11.52 25.86 18.45
C GLY A 453 11.56 26.27 19.93
N LYS A 454 11.94 25.32 20.79
CA LYS A 454 12.94 25.59 21.82
C LYS A 454 14.06 24.57 21.70
N GLN A 455 15.14 24.98 21.04
CA GLN A 455 16.44 24.39 21.25
C GLN A 455 16.77 24.56 22.73
N THR A 456 16.82 23.45 23.47
CA THR A 456 17.41 23.45 24.80
C THR A 456 18.92 23.52 24.60
N GLU A 457 19.48 24.72 24.74
CA GLU A 457 20.89 24.90 25.03
C GLU A 457 21.24 24.07 26.28
N GLN A 458 21.95 22.96 26.11
CA GLN A 458 22.74 22.41 27.20
C GLN A 458 24.09 23.12 27.18
N LYS A 459 24.23 24.04 28.13
CA LYS A 459 25.49 24.66 28.54
C LYS A 459 26.35 23.63 29.28
N ASN A 460 27.63 23.65 28.90
CA ASN A 460 28.84 23.13 29.54
C ASN A 460 29.08 21.62 29.54
#